data_AF-A0A6L4Z443-F1
#
_entry.id   AF-A0A6L4Z443-F1
#
_cell.length_a   1.000
_cell.length_b   1.000
_cell.length_c   1.000
_cell.angle_alpha   90.00
_cell.angle_beta   90.00
_cell.angle_gamma   90.00
#
_symmetry.space_group_name_H-M   'P 1'
#
loop_
_entity.id
_entity.type
_entity.pdbx_description
1 polymer ?
#
loop_
_entity_poly.entity_id
_entity_poly.type
_entity_poly.pdbx_seq_one_letter_code
_entity_poly.pdbx_strand_id
1 'polypeptide(L)'
;AKRDGQQIKLSLDDVINLSEGQDRTLVALDDALERLSKLYPERSQIVELRFFGGLTIEETAKVLNVSIDTVKAEWRLAKAWLYREISNNPEP
;
A
#
# COMPACT_ATOMS: atom_id res chain seq x y z
N ALA A 1 -3.71 -21.70 -31.33
CA ALA A 1 -3.32 -21.90 -29.91
C ALA A 1 -4.31 -21.14 -29.03
N LYS A 2 -4.85 -21.82 -28.02
CA LYS A 2 -6.04 -21.46 -27.24
C LYS A 2 -5.87 -20.18 -26.41
N ARG A 3 -6.88 -19.30 -26.46
CA ARG A 3 -7.21 -18.37 -25.36
C ARG A 3 -8.50 -18.91 -24.75
N ASP A 4 -8.38 -19.86 -23.83
CA ASP A 4 -9.50 -20.22 -22.95
C ASP A 4 -9.69 -19.08 -21.96
N GLY A 5 -10.36 -18.01 -22.41
CA GLY A 5 -10.83 -16.91 -21.57
C GLY A 5 -12.06 -17.39 -20.83
N GLN A 6 -11.84 -17.95 -19.65
CA GLN A 6 -12.89 -18.33 -18.72
C GLN A 6 -13.69 -17.07 -18.37
N GLN A 7 -14.81 -16.84 -19.04
CA GLN A 7 -15.75 -15.77 -18.68
C GLN A 7 -16.36 -16.14 -17.33
N ILE A 8 -15.74 -15.67 -16.25
CA ILE A 8 -16.36 -15.66 -14.94
C ILE A 8 -17.55 -14.72 -15.08
N LYS A 9 -18.75 -15.31 -15.13
CA LYS A 9 -20.01 -14.58 -15.20
C LYS A 9 -20.29 -14.03 -13.79
N LEU A 10 -19.55 -12.98 -13.41
CA LEU A 10 -19.77 -12.26 -12.16
C LEU A 10 -21.11 -11.53 -12.27
N SER A 11 -22.03 -11.77 -11.31
CA SER A 11 -23.26 -10.99 -11.20
C SER A 11 -22.92 -9.53 -10.91
N LEU A 12 -23.81 -8.59 -11.26
CA LEU A 12 -23.65 -7.20 -10.82
C LEU A 12 -23.51 -7.13 -9.30
N ASP A 13 -24.27 -7.95 -8.57
CA ASP A 13 -24.17 -8.04 -7.11
C ASP A 13 -22.81 -8.57 -6.64
N ASP A 14 -22.17 -9.48 -7.40
CA ASP A 14 -20.83 -9.98 -7.07
C ASP A 14 -19.76 -8.93 -7.35
N VAL A 15 -19.92 -8.16 -8.44
CA VAL A 15 -19.04 -7.02 -8.76
C VAL A 15 -19.20 -5.90 -7.74
N ILE A 16 -20.43 -5.61 -7.30
CA ILE A 16 -20.72 -4.62 -6.27
C ILE A 16 -20.10 -5.06 -4.94
N ASN A 17 -20.30 -6.30 -4.50
CA ASN A 17 -19.69 -6.81 -3.26
C ASN A 17 -18.15 -6.85 -3.33
N LEU A 18 -17.56 -7.22 -4.47
CA LEU A 18 -16.10 -7.14 -4.66
C LEU A 18 -15.61 -5.69 -4.64
N SER A 19 -16.35 -4.77 -5.27
CA SER A 19 -16.01 -3.35 -5.31
C SER A 19 -16.14 -2.70 -3.94
N GLU A 20 -17.17 -3.02 -3.16
CA GLU A 20 -17.36 -2.48 -1.80
C GLU A 20 -16.23 -2.95 -0.87
N GLY A 21 -15.79 -4.21 -0.98
CA GLY A 21 -14.64 -4.71 -0.22
C GLY A 21 -13.31 -4.07 -0.65
N GLN A 22 -13.12 -3.82 -1.95
CA GLN A 22 -11.92 -3.17 -2.47
C GLN A 22 -11.90 -1.67 -2.14
N ASP A 23 -13.01 -0.97 -2.30
CA ASP A 23 -13.17 0.45 -2.00
C ASP A 23 -12.96 0.70 -0.49
N ARG A 24 -13.54 -0.14 0.38
CA ARG A 24 -13.28 -0.07 1.83
C ARG A 24 -11.80 -0.30 2.17
N THR A 25 -11.14 -1.23 1.48
CA THR A 25 -9.71 -1.48 1.68
C THR A 25 -8.87 -0.30 1.20
N LEU A 26 -9.24 0.35 0.10
CA LEU A 26 -8.56 1.53 -0.42
C LEU A 26 -8.74 2.74 0.51
N VAL A 27 -9.95 2.96 1.05
CA VAL A 27 -10.20 4.01 2.05
C VAL A 27 -9.39 3.75 3.32
N ALA A 28 -9.41 2.53 3.86
CA ALA A 28 -8.62 2.18 5.04
C ALA A 28 -7.10 2.32 4.81
N LEU A 29 -6.62 2.07 3.59
CA LEU A 29 -5.23 2.29 3.22
C LEU A 29 -4.90 3.79 3.17
N ASP A 30 -5.76 4.62 2.59
CA ASP A 30 -5.54 6.07 2.50
C ASP A 30 -5.49 6.71 3.89
N ASP A 31 -6.44 6.37 4.76
CA ASP A 31 -6.45 6.80 6.16
C ASP A 31 -5.20 6.34 6.92
N ALA A 32 -4.77 5.09 6.71
CA ALA A 32 -3.56 4.56 7.33
C ALA A 32 -2.32 5.30 6.81
N LEU A 33 -2.24 5.63 5.53
CA LEU A 33 -1.14 6.41 4.95
C LEU A 33 -1.12 7.84 5.51
N GLU A 34 -2.29 8.48 5.68
CA GLU A 34 -2.38 9.80 6.28
C GLU A 34 -1.90 9.78 7.74
N ARG A 35 -2.31 8.78 8.53
CA ARG A 35 -1.83 8.58 9.91
C ARG A 35 -0.34 8.28 9.97
N LEU A 36 0.18 7.45 9.06
CA LEU A 36 1.61 7.16 8.95
C LEU A 36 2.39 8.45 8.70
N SER A 37 1.90 9.33 7.82
CA SER A 37 2.56 10.61 7.51
C SER A 37 2.68 11.54 8.72
N LYS A 38 1.67 11.52 9.62
CA LYS A 38 1.63 12.34 10.84
C LYS A 38 2.52 11.77 11.94
N LEU A 39 2.63 10.44 12.06
CA LEU A 39 3.38 9.78 13.14
C LEU A 39 4.84 9.50 12.79
N TYR A 40 5.09 9.12 11.54
CA TYR A 40 6.38 8.65 11.04
C TYR A 40 6.66 9.23 9.65
N PRO A 41 6.99 10.53 9.55
CA PRO A 41 7.16 11.22 8.28
C PRO A 41 8.26 10.59 7.41
N GLU A 42 9.37 10.13 8.00
CA GLU A 42 10.44 9.43 7.27
C GLU A 42 9.97 8.12 6.60
N ARG A 43 9.05 7.39 7.25
CA ARG A 43 8.47 6.15 6.70
C ARG A 43 7.48 6.45 5.58
N SER A 44 6.67 7.47 5.77
CA SER A 44 5.71 7.93 4.76
C SER A 44 6.43 8.37 3.48
N GLN A 45 7.53 9.13 3.60
CA GLN A 45 8.31 9.56 2.44
C GLN A 45 8.94 8.37 1.68
N ILE A 46 9.42 7.35 2.40
CA ILE A 46 9.94 6.12 1.77
C ILE A 46 8.80 5.35 1.06
N VAL A 47 7.60 5.31 1.64
CA VAL A 47 6.44 4.69 0.98
C VAL A 47 6.09 5.43 -0.30
N GLU A 48 6.07 6.76 -0.25
CA GLU A 48 5.75 7.59 -1.40
C GLU A 48 6.72 7.36 -2.56
N LEU A 49 8.03 7.47 -2.30
CA LEU A 49 9.05 7.28 -3.33
C LEU A 49 9.04 5.88 -3.92
N ARG A 50 8.89 4.84 -3.09
CA ARG A 50 9.00 3.46 -3.56
C ARG A 50 7.73 2.91 -4.19
N PHE A 51 6.56 3.25 -3.63
CA PHE A 51 5.29 2.69 -4.08
C PHE A 51 4.63 3.56 -5.13
N PHE A 52 4.56 4.87 -4.93
CA PHE A 52 3.95 5.80 -5.89
C PHE A 52 4.95 6.34 -6.91
N GLY A 53 6.18 6.64 -6.48
CA GLY A 53 7.27 7.07 -7.36
C GLY A 53 7.92 5.93 -8.14
N GLY A 54 7.72 4.67 -7.73
CA GLY A 54 8.31 3.50 -8.38
C GLY A 54 9.83 3.36 -8.20
N LEU A 55 10.44 4.09 -7.26
CA LEU A 55 11.88 4.05 -7.03
C LEU A 55 12.33 2.74 -6.38
N THR A 56 13.53 2.31 -6.74
CA THR A 56 14.26 1.25 -6.04
C THR A 56 14.74 1.72 -4.65
N ILE A 57 15.24 0.79 -3.84
CA ILE A 57 15.80 1.12 -2.51
C ILE A 57 17.02 2.02 -2.66
N GLU A 58 17.87 1.73 -3.64
CA GLU A 58 19.09 2.43 -3.95
C GLU A 58 18.80 3.87 -4.43
N GLU A 59 17.82 4.04 -5.31
CA GLU A 59 17.37 5.36 -5.76
C GLU A 59 16.74 6.15 -4.62
N THR A 60 15.90 5.50 -3.79
CA THR A 60 15.29 6.13 -2.62
C THR A 60 16.36 6.59 -1.63
N ALA A 61 17.37 5.77 -1.36
CA ALA A 61 18.49 6.11 -0.49
C ALA A 61 19.26 7.32 -1.00
N LYS A 62 19.47 7.39 -2.32
CA LYS A 62 20.10 8.53 -2.99
C LYS A 62 19.27 9.81 -2.88
N VAL A 63 17.95 9.72 -3.11
CA VAL A 63 17.02 10.87 -3.03
C VAL A 63 16.94 11.43 -1.61
N LEU A 64 16.86 10.54 -0.61
CA LEU A 64 16.75 10.92 0.81
C LEU A 64 18.10 11.21 1.48
N ASN A 65 19.21 10.97 0.77
CA ASN A 65 20.57 11.11 1.29
C ASN A 65 20.80 10.31 2.60
N VAL A 66 20.33 9.06 2.63
CA VAL A 66 20.50 8.11 3.74
C VAL A 66 21.11 6.80 3.26
N SER A 67 21.51 5.93 4.19
CA SER A 67 22.03 4.62 3.81
C SER A 67 20.94 3.69 3.24
N ILE A 68 21.34 2.78 2.34
CA ILE A 68 20.47 1.72 1.82
C ILE A 68 19.86 0.89 2.97
N ASP A 69 20.63 0.63 4.02
CA ASP A 69 20.17 -0.14 5.18
C ASP A 69 19.10 0.62 5.98
N THR A 70 19.23 1.94 6.10
CA THR A 70 18.19 2.80 6.67
C THR A 70 16.90 2.68 5.87
N VAL A 71 16.96 2.78 4.54
CA VAL A 71 15.76 2.64 3.69
C VAL A 71 15.13 1.26 3.82
N LYS A 72 15.93 0.19 3.86
CA LYS A 72 15.44 -1.18 4.07
C LYS A 72 14.72 -1.34 5.40
N ALA A 73 15.31 -0.81 6.48
CA ALA A 73 14.76 -0.89 7.82
C ALA A 73 13.44 -0.11 7.91
N GLU A 74 13.43 1.16 7.50
CA GLU A 74 12.24 2.01 7.55
C GLU A 74 11.14 1.50 6.61
N TRP A 75 11.48 1.00 5.42
CA TRP A 75 10.50 0.36 4.53
C TRP A 75 9.83 -0.86 5.18
N ARG A 76 10.61 -1.69 5.90
CA ARG A 76 10.06 -2.86 6.62
C ARG A 76 9.12 -2.41 7.74
N LEU A 77 9.51 -1.38 8.49
CA LEU A 77 8.69 -0.83 9.57
C LEU A 77 7.41 -0.18 9.05
N ALA A 78 7.49 0.58 7.96
CA ALA A 78 6.34 1.20 7.30
C ALA A 78 5.31 0.15 6.88
N LYS A 79 5.73 -0.91 6.19
CA LYS A 79 4.84 -2.01 5.80
C LYS A 79 4.21 -2.72 7.00
N ALA A 80 4.99 -3.03 8.02
CA ALA A 80 4.49 -3.71 9.21
C ALA A 80 3.46 -2.85 9.96
N TRP A 81 3.71 -1.54 10.03
CA TRP A 81 2.80 -0.59 10.64
C TRP A 81 1.51 -0.45 9.83
N LEU A 82 1.59 -0.24 8.51
CA LEU A 82 0.42 -0.13 7.63
C LEU A 82 -0.44 -1.38 7.66
N TYR A 83 0.19 -2.57 7.61
CA TYR A 83 -0.53 -3.83 7.72
C TYR A 83 -1.29 -3.94 9.05
N ARG A 84 -0.64 -3.57 10.16
CA ARG A 84 -1.28 -3.57 11.48
C ARG A 84 -2.42 -2.56 11.55
N GLU A 85 -2.23 -1.37 11.02
CA GLU A 85 -3.23 -0.30 11.06
C GLU A 85 -4.49 -0.69 10.27
N ILE A 86 -4.32 -1.19 9.04
CA ILE A 86 -5.44 -1.64 8.19
C ILE A 86 -6.12 -2.87 8.79
N SER A 87 -5.37 -3.79 9.39
CA SER A 87 -5.93 -4.99 10.02
C SER A 87 -6.69 -4.69 11.32
N ASN A 88 -6.28 -3.65 12.06
CA ASN A 88 -6.91 -3.26 13.32
C ASN A 88 -8.00 -2.19 13.16
N ASN A 89 -8.10 -1.57 11.99
CA ASN A 89 -9.15 -0.63 11.64
C ASN A 89 -10.06 -1.22 10.55
N PRO A 90 -10.83 -2.29 10.83
CA PRO A 90 -12.01 -2.57 10.03
C PRO A 90 -13.01 -1.45 10.37
N GLU A 91 -13.02 -0.37 9.59
CA GLU A 91 -14.03 0.67 9.80
C GLU A 91 -15.44 0.02 9.80
N PRO A 92 -16.34 0.43 10.73
CA PRO A 92 -17.69 -0.10 10.87
C PRO A 92 -18.61 0.19 9.68
#